data_AF-A0A7Z9G5D7-F1
#
_entry.id   AF-A0A7Z9G5D7-F1
#
_cell.length_a   1.000
_cell.length_b   1.000
_cell.length_c   1.000
_cell.angle_alpha   90.00
_cell.angle_beta   90.00
_cell.angle_gamma   90.00
#
_symmetry.space_group_name_H-M   'P 1'
#
loop_
_entity.id
_entity.type
_entity.pdbx_description
1 polymer ?
#
loop_
_entity_poly.entity_id
_entity_poly.type
_entity_poly.pdbx_seq_one_letter_code
_entity_poly.pdbx_strand_id
1 'polypeptide(L)'
;MARRKAKRKRGKRAFSVINGIESYAYASVLTGAFANTTPFSFITGEADVTTGTYNLAAYEAGSTTGATLGVDAISLGDIAKRPDLSFEVMKINIEKNWMGAVGKSIGIGITFRLLKSLLRRPIANVNRNIFTPLLGKGTLRL
;
A
#
# COMPACT_ATOMS: atom_id res chain seq x y z
N MET A 1 -25.37 12.33 46.02
CA MET A 1 -24.24 11.45 45.65
C MET A 1 -24.23 11.24 44.13
N ALA A 2 -23.17 11.64 43.42
CA ALA A 2 -23.10 11.49 41.96
C ALA A 2 -22.50 10.12 41.57
N ARG A 3 -23.23 9.30 40.78
CA ARG A 3 -22.72 8.02 40.24
C ARG A 3 -21.58 8.30 39.26
N ARG A 4 -20.35 7.85 39.56
CA ARG A 4 -19.24 7.85 38.60
C ARG A 4 -19.57 6.93 37.42
N LYS A 5 -19.56 7.48 36.19
CA LYS A 5 -19.68 6.67 34.96
C LYS A 5 -18.52 5.67 34.89
N ALA A 6 -18.83 4.38 34.80
CA ALA A 6 -17.83 3.34 34.62
C ALA A 6 -17.06 3.53 33.31
N LYS A 7 -15.73 3.48 33.37
CA LYS A 7 -14.85 3.54 32.19
C LYS A 7 -15.09 2.30 31.33
N ARG A 8 -15.76 2.45 30.18
CA ARG A 8 -15.96 1.36 29.21
C ARG A 8 -14.60 0.78 28.82
N LYS A 9 -14.37 -0.51 29.10
CA LYS A 9 -13.18 -1.22 28.61
C LYS A 9 -13.23 -1.24 27.08
N ARG A 10 -12.16 -0.79 26.42
CA ARG A 10 -12.00 -0.94 24.97
C ARG A 10 -11.97 -2.43 24.65
N GLY A 11 -12.92 -2.93 23.87
CA GLY A 11 -12.93 -4.31 23.40
C GLY A 11 -11.65 -4.63 22.59
N LYS A 12 -11.30 -5.92 22.52
CA LYS A 12 -10.17 -6.38 21.70
C LYS A 12 -10.34 -5.89 20.25
N ARG A 13 -9.27 -5.35 19.66
CA ARG A 13 -9.29 -4.85 18.28
C ARG A 13 -9.16 -6.04 17.33
N ALA A 14 -10.28 -6.45 16.72
CA ALA A 14 -10.26 -7.44 15.64
C ALA A 14 -9.66 -6.84 14.36
N PHE A 15 -8.86 -7.63 13.64
CA PHE A 15 -8.41 -7.29 12.30
C PHE A 15 -9.63 -7.21 11.36
N SER A 16 -9.77 -6.11 10.61
CA SER A 16 -10.83 -5.97 9.62
C SER A 16 -10.26 -6.28 8.25
N VAL A 17 -10.81 -7.30 7.60
CA VAL A 17 -10.43 -7.70 6.25
C VAL A 17 -10.67 -6.55 5.27
N ILE A 18 -11.78 -5.82 5.40
CA ILE A 18 -12.06 -4.68 4.50
C ILE A 18 -11.03 -3.57 4.68
N ASN A 19 -10.65 -3.25 5.92
CA ASN A 19 -9.58 -2.29 6.16
C ASN A 19 -8.23 -2.83 5.66
N GLY A 20 -8.00 -4.14 5.71
CA GLY A 20 -6.82 -4.79 5.14
C GLY A 20 -6.77 -4.63 3.62
N ILE A 21 -7.89 -4.82 2.92
CA ILE A 21 -7.99 -4.61 1.47
C ILE A 21 -7.80 -3.13 1.12
N GLU A 22 -8.42 -2.20 1.85
CA GLU A 22 -8.21 -0.76 1.65
C GLU A 22 -6.72 -0.40 1.84
N SER A 23 -6.09 -0.95 2.87
CA SER A 23 -4.67 -0.75 3.15
C SER A 23 -3.78 -1.33 2.05
N TYR A 24 -4.12 -2.50 1.50
CA TYR A 24 -3.41 -3.08 0.36
C TYR A 24 -3.58 -2.24 -0.91
N ALA A 25 -4.77 -1.66 -1.14
CA ALA A 25 -4.99 -0.75 -2.24
C ALA A 25 -4.12 0.52 -2.12
N TYR A 26 -4.03 1.11 -0.92
CA TYR A 26 -3.09 2.21 -0.68
C TYR A 26 -1.64 1.77 -0.88
N ALA A 27 -1.26 0.60 -0.35
CA ALA A 27 0.08 0.06 -0.54
C ALA A 27 0.40 -0.10 -2.03
N SER A 28 -0.53 -0.64 -2.82
CA SER A 28 -0.35 -0.81 -4.27
C SER A 28 -0.19 0.50 -5.02
N VAL A 29 -0.89 1.55 -4.60
CA VAL A 29 -0.71 2.89 -5.19
C VAL A 29 0.66 3.45 -4.82
N LEU A 30 1.08 3.30 -3.56
CA LEU A 30 2.38 3.79 -3.10
C LEU A 30 3.53 3.05 -3.76
N THR A 31 3.53 1.71 -3.74
CA THR A 31 4.59 0.91 -4.38
C THR A 31 4.60 1.10 -5.89
N GLY A 32 3.44 1.31 -6.52
CA GLY A 32 3.38 1.69 -7.92
C GLY A 32 4.00 3.07 -8.18
N ALA A 33 3.85 4.01 -7.24
CA ALA A 33 4.41 5.36 -7.38
C ALA A 33 5.93 5.39 -7.26
N PHE A 34 6.51 4.72 -6.26
CA PHE A 34 7.95 4.80 -6.01
C PHE A 34 8.76 3.64 -6.61
N ALA A 35 8.21 2.42 -6.61
CA ALA A 35 8.94 1.23 -7.06
C ALA A 35 8.42 0.68 -8.39
N ASN A 36 7.46 1.35 -9.04
CA ASN A 36 6.81 0.92 -10.28
C ASN A 36 6.35 -0.56 -10.26
N THR A 37 5.94 -1.06 -9.09
CA THR A 37 5.57 -2.46 -8.89
C THR A 37 4.46 -2.63 -7.85
N THR A 38 4.00 -3.87 -7.66
CA THR A 38 3.00 -4.24 -6.65
C THR A 38 3.66 -4.45 -5.28
N PRO A 39 2.91 -4.33 -4.16
CA PRO A 39 3.49 -4.53 -2.83
C PRO A 39 4.10 -5.92 -2.63
N PHE A 40 3.50 -6.93 -3.27
CA PHE A 40 4.02 -8.29 -3.24
C PHE A 40 5.36 -8.37 -3.98
N SER A 41 5.41 -7.94 -5.25
CA SER A 41 6.64 -7.97 -6.04
C SER A 41 7.71 -7.02 -5.51
N PHE A 42 7.34 -5.95 -4.81
CA PHE A 42 8.28 -5.12 -4.08
C PHE A 42 9.01 -5.94 -3.02
N ILE A 43 8.30 -6.81 -2.29
CA ILE A 43 8.87 -7.60 -1.19
C ILE A 43 9.61 -8.85 -1.71
N THR A 44 9.01 -9.55 -2.67
CA THR A 44 9.49 -10.87 -3.14
C THR A 44 10.27 -10.82 -4.44
N GLY A 45 10.32 -9.66 -5.09
CA GLY A 45 11.02 -9.49 -6.35
C GLY A 45 12.50 -9.83 -6.22
N GLU A 46 13.03 -10.43 -7.28
CA GLU A 46 14.46 -10.66 -7.39
C GLU A 46 15.18 -9.34 -7.66
N ALA A 47 16.45 -9.28 -7.26
CA ALA A 47 17.26 -8.09 -7.45
C ALA A 47 17.86 -8.09 -8.86
N ASP A 48 17.43 -7.15 -9.69
CA ASP A 48 17.76 -7.01 -11.11
C ASP A 48 18.26 -5.59 -11.48
N VAL A 49 18.44 -4.69 -10.50
CA VAL A 49 18.94 -3.32 -10.74
C VAL A 49 20.45 -3.34 -11.06
N THR A 50 20.81 -3.43 -12.34
CA THR A 50 22.20 -3.37 -12.83
C THR A 50 22.64 -1.97 -13.29
N THR A 51 23.95 -1.67 -13.21
CA THR A 51 24.52 -0.33 -13.44
C THR A 51 24.42 0.11 -14.91
N GLY A 52 24.30 -0.85 -15.83
CA GLY A 52 24.13 -0.58 -17.26
C GLY A 52 22.71 -0.17 -17.66
N THR A 53 21.73 -0.34 -16.79
CA THR A 53 20.32 -0.08 -17.09
C THR A 53 19.92 1.38 -16.80
N TYR A 54 20.72 2.10 -16.01
CA TYR A 54 20.42 3.45 -15.54
C TYR A 54 21.54 4.43 -15.88
N ASN A 55 21.22 5.46 -16.67
CA ASN A 55 22.15 6.54 -17.00
C ASN A 55 21.73 7.84 -16.30
N LEU A 56 22.24 8.02 -15.09
CA LEU A 56 22.02 9.20 -14.24
C LEU A 56 22.36 10.52 -14.96
N ALA A 57 23.49 10.54 -15.67
CA ALA A 57 23.96 11.71 -16.39
C ALA A 57 23.01 12.12 -17.53
N ALA A 58 22.30 11.17 -18.14
CA ALA A 58 21.27 11.46 -19.15
C ALA A 58 19.99 12.03 -18.52
N TYR A 59 19.59 11.58 -17.33
CA TYR A 59 18.47 12.18 -16.58
C TYR A 59 18.78 13.64 -16.19
N GLU A 60 19.95 13.89 -15.61
CA GLU A 60 20.37 15.23 -15.18
C GLU A 60 20.58 16.20 -16.37
N ALA A 61 20.99 15.67 -17.53
CA ALA A 61 21.13 16.44 -18.77
C ALA A 61 19.83 16.59 -19.58
N GLY A 62 18.70 16.06 -19.11
CA GLY A 62 17.41 16.11 -19.82
C GLY A 62 17.36 15.28 -21.11
N SER A 63 18.33 14.39 -21.33
CA SER A 63 18.44 13.55 -22.52
C SER A 63 17.64 12.25 -22.33
N THR A 64 16.63 12.02 -23.17
CA THR A 64 15.78 10.81 -23.15
C THR A 64 16.24 9.70 -24.09
N THR A 65 17.41 9.83 -24.71
CA THR A 65 17.87 8.91 -25.75
C THR A 65 18.89 7.91 -25.20
N GLY A 66 18.48 6.64 -25.10
CA GLY A 66 19.40 5.49 -25.01
C GLY A 66 19.57 4.81 -23.65
N ALA A 67 18.95 5.30 -22.58
CA ALA A 67 18.83 4.59 -21.31
C ALA A 67 17.37 4.54 -20.90
N THR A 68 16.93 3.44 -20.27
CA THR A 68 15.58 3.27 -19.74
C THR A 68 15.42 4.21 -18.55
N LEU A 69 15.19 5.49 -18.82
CA LEU A 69 15.14 6.53 -17.80
C LEU A 69 13.83 6.41 -17.02
N GLY A 70 13.87 5.65 -15.93
CA GLY A 70 12.84 5.54 -14.90
C GLY A 70 11.57 4.80 -15.34
N VAL A 71 11.67 3.49 -15.58
CA VAL A 71 10.52 2.57 -15.71
C VAL A 71 10.78 1.21 -15.04
N ASP A 72 11.95 0.99 -14.46
CA ASP A 72 12.27 -0.32 -13.91
C ASP A 72 11.62 -0.52 -12.54
N ALA A 73 11.06 -1.72 -12.38
CA ALA A 73 10.49 -2.15 -11.12
C ALA A 73 11.62 -2.33 -10.10
N ILE A 74 11.44 -1.76 -8.91
CA ILE A 74 12.39 -1.93 -7.81
C ILE A 74 11.82 -2.90 -6.79
N SER A 75 12.65 -3.82 -6.29
CA SER A 75 12.35 -4.75 -5.21
C SER A 75 13.18 -4.44 -3.96
N LEU A 76 12.83 -5.09 -2.82
CA LEU A 76 13.66 -5.08 -1.61
C LEU A 76 15.01 -5.77 -1.84
N GLY A 77 15.08 -6.72 -2.79
CA GLY A 77 16.33 -7.33 -3.21
C GLY A 77 17.28 -6.30 -3.82
N ASP A 78 16.77 -5.38 -4.65
CA ASP A 78 17.55 -4.31 -5.26
C ASP A 78 18.08 -3.34 -4.22
N ILE A 79 17.23 -2.93 -3.27
CA ILE A 79 17.64 -2.05 -2.17
C ILE A 79 18.72 -2.72 -1.32
N ALA A 80 18.60 -4.02 -1.05
CA ALA A 80 19.57 -4.75 -0.25
C ALA A 80 20.93 -4.88 -0.94
N LYS A 81 20.95 -5.11 -2.27
CA LYS A 81 22.21 -5.25 -3.02
C LYS A 81 22.82 -3.89 -3.38
N ARG A 82 21.98 -2.88 -3.67
CA ARG A 82 22.36 -1.59 -4.27
C ARG A 82 21.42 -0.46 -3.80
N PRO A 83 21.55 -0.05 -2.53
CA PRO A 83 20.65 0.96 -1.96
C PRO A 83 20.81 2.33 -2.62
N ASP A 84 22.02 2.68 -3.02
CA ASP A 84 22.38 3.95 -3.68
C ASP A 84 21.57 4.19 -4.96
N LEU A 85 21.65 3.27 -5.93
CA LEU A 85 20.91 3.39 -7.19
C LEU A 85 19.40 3.22 -6.99
N SER A 86 19.00 2.31 -6.10
CA SER A 86 17.59 2.02 -5.88
C SER A 86 16.84 3.24 -5.35
N PHE A 87 17.40 3.98 -4.39
CA PHE A 87 16.74 5.16 -3.84
C PHE A 87 16.64 6.31 -4.86
N GLU A 88 17.63 6.45 -5.72
CA GLU A 88 17.60 7.48 -6.75
C GLU A 88 16.53 7.21 -7.82
N VAL A 89 16.44 5.97 -8.30
CA VAL A 89 15.38 5.56 -9.22
C VAL A 89 14.01 5.70 -8.57
N MET A 90 13.88 5.35 -7.29
CA MET A 90 12.64 5.56 -6.55
C MET A 90 12.25 7.03 -6.49
N LYS A 91 13.20 7.95 -6.27
CA LYS A 91 12.94 9.39 -6.26
C LYS A 91 12.41 9.86 -7.61
N ILE A 92 13.05 9.45 -8.70
CA ILE A 92 12.62 9.78 -10.07
C ILE A 92 11.21 9.24 -10.34
N ASN A 93 10.93 7.99 -9.94
CA ASN A 93 9.62 7.37 -10.10
C ASN A 93 8.54 8.13 -9.32
N ILE A 94 8.83 8.56 -8.08
CA ILE A 94 7.92 9.39 -7.29
C ILE A 94 7.66 10.70 -8.02
N GLU A 95 8.69 11.43 -8.44
CA GLU A 95 8.56 12.73 -9.11
C GLU A 95 7.70 12.64 -10.38
N LYS A 96 7.78 11.52 -11.11
CA LYS A 96 6.95 11.26 -12.28
C LYS A 96 5.51 10.86 -11.96
N ASN A 97 5.29 10.05 -10.92
CA ASN A 97 4.00 9.37 -10.69
C ASN A 97 3.18 9.90 -9.51
N TRP A 98 3.74 10.77 -8.66
CA TRP A 98 3.10 11.18 -7.40
C TRP A 98 1.71 11.79 -7.61
N MET A 99 1.51 12.58 -8.66
CA MET A 99 0.22 13.25 -8.90
C MET A 99 -0.88 12.22 -9.20
N GLY A 100 -0.59 11.22 -10.04
CA GLY A 100 -1.50 10.11 -10.31
C GLY A 100 -1.75 9.26 -9.07
N ALA A 101 -0.72 9.03 -8.25
CA ALA A 101 -0.83 8.28 -7.00
C ALA A 101 -1.70 9.00 -5.96
N VAL A 102 -1.53 10.32 -5.79
CA VAL A 102 -2.37 11.14 -4.91
C VAL A 102 -3.82 11.08 -5.36
N GLY A 103 -4.11 11.29 -6.65
CA GLY A 103 -5.48 11.18 -7.19
C GLY A 103 -6.12 9.82 -6.92
N LYS A 104 -5.40 8.72 -7.20
CA LYS A 104 -5.86 7.35 -6.93
C LYS A 104 -6.12 7.12 -5.43
N SER A 105 -5.24 7.60 -4.56
CA SER A 105 -5.40 7.43 -3.10
C SER A 105 -6.65 8.12 -2.55
N ILE A 106 -6.98 9.32 -3.04
CA ILE A 106 -8.21 10.02 -2.67
C ILE A 106 -9.42 9.20 -3.12
N GLY A 107 -9.40 8.70 -4.36
CA GLY A 107 -10.45 7.85 -4.90
C GLY A 107 -10.69 6.58 -4.08
N ILE A 108 -9.61 5.90 -3.66
CA ILE A 108 -9.68 4.72 -2.78
C ILE A 108 -10.44 5.07 -1.49
N GLY A 109 -10.05 6.14 -0.80
CA GLY A 109 -10.68 6.52 0.47
C GLY A 109 -12.18 6.81 0.33
N ILE A 110 -12.59 7.50 -0.74
CA ILE A 110 -14.00 7.78 -1.02
C ILE A 110 -14.74 6.46 -1.30
N THR A 111 -14.21 5.64 -2.21
CA THR A 111 -14.83 4.37 -2.61
C THR A 111 -14.98 3.41 -1.43
N PHE A 112 -13.95 3.24 -0.60
CA PHE A 112 -14.03 2.33 0.54
C PHE A 112 -14.96 2.83 1.65
N ARG A 113 -15.10 4.16 1.83
CA ARG A 113 -16.12 4.73 2.73
C ARG A 113 -17.53 4.38 2.25
N LEU A 114 -17.80 4.56 0.96
CA LEU A 114 -19.09 4.23 0.37
C LEU A 114 -19.36 2.71 0.43
N LEU A 115 -18.37 1.89 0.07
CA LEU A 115 -18.45 0.44 0.12
C LEU A 115 -18.78 -0.07 1.53
N LYS A 116 -18.06 0.43 2.55
CA LYS A 116 -18.31 0.07 3.96
C LYS A 116 -19.70 0.51 4.41
N SER A 117 -20.18 1.66 3.94
CA SER A 117 -21.52 2.15 4.24
C SER A 117 -22.59 1.22 3.65
N LEU A 118 -22.47 0.88 2.37
CA LEU A 118 -23.42 0.02 1.65
C LEU A 118 -23.42 -1.42 2.18
N LEU A 119 -22.25 -1.97 2.47
CA LEU A 119 -22.09 -3.35 2.93
C LEU A 119 -22.27 -3.51 4.44
N ARG A 120 -22.64 -2.46 5.18
CA ARG A 120 -22.74 -2.52 6.65
C ARG A 120 -23.63 -3.66 7.15
N ARG A 121 -24.78 -3.89 6.50
CA ARG A 121 -25.74 -4.95 6.86
C ARG A 121 -25.18 -6.35 6.56
N PRO A 122 -24.74 -6.68 5.32
CA PRO A 122 -24.17 -8.00 5.03
C PRO A 122 -22.90 -8.28 5.84
N ILE A 123 -22.02 -7.29 6.05
CA ILE A 123 -20.85 -7.40 6.92
C ILE A 123 -21.26 -7.81 8.34
N ALA A 124 -22.26 -7.16 8.91
CA ALA A 124 -22.74 -7.49 10.26
C ALA A 124 -23.30 -8.91 10.34
N ASN A 125 -24.02 -9.37 9.30
CA ASN A 125 -24.56 -10.71 9.22
C ASN A 125 -23.45 -11.77 9.20
N VAL A 126 -22.46 -11.60 8.33
CA VAL A 126 -21.32 -12.52 8.22
C VAL A 126 -20.48 -12.50 9.49
N ASN A 127 -20.22 -11.32 10.07
CA ASN A 127 -19.48 -11.23 11.33
C ASN A 127 -20.19 -11.97 12.46
N ARG A 128 -21.53 -11.89 12.55
CA ARG A 128 -22.31 -12.55 13.61
C ARG A 128 -22.42 -14.07 13.40
N ASN A 129 -22.59 -14.53 12.17
CA ASN A 129 -22.91 -15.93 11.88
C ASN A 129 -21.70 -16.78 11.49
N ILE A 130 -20.60 -16.18 11.01
CA ILE A 130 -19.42 -16.89 10.50
C ILE A 130 -18.18 -16.56 11.34
N PHE A 131 -17.75 -15.30 11.39
CA PHE A 131 -16.47 -14.96 12.03
C PHE A 131 -16.49 -15.07 13.55
N THR A 132 -17.55 -14.59 14.20
CA THR A 132 -17.64 -14.63 15.67
C THR A 132 -17.69 -16.07 16.21
N PRO A 133 -18.45 -17.00 15.62
CA PRO A 133 -18.45 -18.40 16.06
C PRO A 133 -17.14 -19.16 15.76
N LEU A 134 -16.53 -18.94 14.60
CA LEU A 134 -15.35 -19.70 14.17
C LEU A 134 -14.04 -19.27 14.84
N LEU A 135 -13.82 -17.96 14.96
CA LEU A 135 -12.52 -17.40 15.37
C LEU A 135 -12.58 -16.71 16.74
N GLY A 136 -13.77 -16.67 17.36
CA GLY A 136 -14.01 -15.98 18.62
C GLY A 136 -14.11 -14.46 18.49
N LYS A 137 -14.70 -13.83 19.51
CA LYS A 137 -14.85 -12.37 19.56
C LYS A 137 -13.48 -11.69 19.65
N GLY A 138 -13.10 -10.95 18.61
CA GLY A 138 -11.97 -10.01 18.66
C GLY A 138 -10.73 -10.40 17.85
N THR A 139 -10.79 -11.46 17.04
CA THR A 139 -9.68 -11.90 16.18
C THR A 139 -9.81 -11.32 14.77
N LEU A 140 -10.88 -11.65 14.04
CA LEU A 140 -11.11 -11.23 12.66
C LEU A 140 -12.55 -10.80 12.43
N ARG A 141 -12.74 -9.84 11.53
CA ARG A 141 -14.04 -9.35 11.07
C ARG A 141 -13.91 -8.90 9.61
N LEU A 142 -15.01 -8.86 8.88
CA LEU A 142 -15.10 -8.08 7.64
C LEU A 142 -15.08 -6.59 7.98
#